data_AF-A0A9X7JLW7-F1
#
_entry.id   AF-A0A9X7JLW7-F1
#
_cell.length_a   1.000
_cell.length_b   1.000
_cell.length_c   1.000
_cell.angle_alpha   90.00
_cell.angle_beta   90.00
_cell.angle_gamma   90.00
#
_symmetry.space_group_name_H-M   'P 1'
#
loop_
_entity.id
_entity.type
_entity.pdbx_description
1 polymer ?
#
loop_
_entity_poly.entity_id
_entity_poly.type
_entity_poly.pdbx_seq_one_letter_code
_entity_poly.pdbx_strand_id
1 'polypeptide(L)'
;MSPVYDKLVDLLVDRFAVDRGTIGPDVTFEELEMDSLFLVELLLVIESEFQVKIGEEAAAPTDTIATVVKVITDEIAATAP
;
A
#
# COMPACT_ATOMS: atom_id res chain seq x y z
N MET A 1 -10.74 9.86 6.13
CA MET A 1 -9.78 9.02 5.41
C MET A 1 -8.71 8.59 6.41
N SER A 2 -8.29 7.34 6.36
CA SER A 2 -7.24 6.83 7.24
C SER A 2 -5.90 7.45 6.84
N PRO A 3 -5.04 7.87 7.78
CA PRO A 3 -3.74 8.49 7.46
C PRO A 3 -2.84 7.56 6.61
N VAL A 4 -3.00 6.25 6.77
CA VAL A 4 -2.32 5.23 5.97
C VAL A 4 -2.76 5.27 4.50
N TYR A 5 -4.04 5.51 4.23
CA TYR A 5 -4.55 5.61 2.85
C TYR A 5 -3.93 6.80 2.14
N ASP A 6 -3.99 8.00 2.72
CA ASP A 6 -3.41 9.20 2.11
C ASP A 6 -1.91 9.03 1.84
N LYS A 7 -1.17 8.48 2.81
CA LYS A 7 0.25 8.13 2.64
C LYS A 7 0.50 7.15 1.50
N LEU A 8 -0.32 6.11 1.40
CA LEU A 8 -0.20 5.11 0.33
C LEU A 8 -0.46 5.75 -1.03
N VAL A 9 -1.53 6.55 -1.15
CA VAL A 9 -1.86 7.28 -2.38
C VAL A 9 -0.72 8.21 -2.78
N ASP A 10 -0.20 9.02 -1.87
CA ASP A 10 0.92 9.92 -2.16
C ASP A 10 2.16 9.11 -2.59
N LEU A 11 2.44 7.97 -1.96
CA LEU A 11 3.55 7.11 -2.37
C LEU A 11 3.37 6.56 -3.80
N LEU A 12 2.18 6.09 -4.13
CA LEU A 12 1.85 5.58 -5.46
C LEU A 12 1.99 6.68 -6.54
N VAL A 13 1.59 7.91 -6.23
CA VAL A 13 1.70 9.05 -7.14
C VAL A 13 3.15 9.53 -7.28
N ASP A 14 3.86 9.75 -6.16
CA ASP A 14 5.21 10.34 -6.16
C ASP A 14 6.31 9.33 -6.53
N ARG A 15 6.19 8.06 -6.13
CA ARG A 15 7.23 7.04 -6.37
C ARG A 15 6.93 6.20 -7.61
N PHE A 16 5.68 5.81 -7.80
CA PHE A 16 5.28 4.89 -8.84
C PHE A 16 4.59 5.58 -10.03
N ALA A 17 4.46 6.92 -9.99
CA ALA A 17 3.85 7.72 -11.05
C ALA A 17 2.42 7.27 -11.43
N VAL A 18 1.70 6.70 -10.47
CA VAL A 18 0.30 6.26 -10.66
C VAL A 18 -0.62 7.49 -10.66
N ASP A 19 -1.64 7.49 -11.51
CA ASP A 19 -2.58 8.59 -11.58
C ASP A 19 -3.51 8.60 -10.35
N ARG A 20 -3.56 9.72 -9.62
CA ARG A 20 -4.41 9.84 -8.43
C ARG A 20 -5.90 9.66 -8.72
N GLY A 21 -6.34 9.94 -9.94
CA GLY A 21 -7.72 9.76 -10.38
C GLY A 21 -8.10 8.30 -10.62
N THR A 22 -7.14 7.41 -10.86
CA THR A 22 -7.36 5.97 -11.00
C THR A 22 -7.27 5.23 -9.67
N ILE A 23 -6.63 5.81 -8.66
CA ILE A 23 -6.51 5.20 -7.34
C ILE A 23 -7.86 5.27 -6.59
N GLY A 24 -8.51 4.11 -6.46
CA GLY A 24 -9.74 3.93 -5.72
C GLY A 24 -9.60 2.88 -4.61
N PRO A 25 -10.42 2.96 -3.53
CA PRO A 25 -10.41 1.95 -2.48
C PRO A 25 -10.81 0.56 -2.99
N ASP A 26 -11.66 0.50 -4.02
CA ASP A 26 -12.13 -0.74 -4.66
C ASP A 26 -11.27 -1.18 -5.86
N VAL A 27 -10.25 -0.41 -6.21
CA VAL A 27 -9.36 -0.69 -7.36
C VAL A 27 -8.25 -1.64 -6.91
N THR A 28 -7.91 -2.58 -7.79
CA THR A 28 -6.82 -3.53 -7.54
C THR A 28 -5.47 -2.99 -7.98
N PHE A 29 -4.39 -3.51 -7.40
CA PHE A 29 -3.03 -3.13 -7.79
C PHE A 29 -2.75 -3.48 -9.26
N GLU A 30 -3.27 -4.61 -9.75
CA GLU A 30 -3.17 -5.01 -11.16
C GLU A 30 -3.78 -3.97 -12.12
N GLU A 31 -4.93 -3.38 -11.75
CA GLU A 31 -5.56 -2.30 -12.53
C GLU A 31 -4.76 -0.99 -12.53
N LEU A 32 -3.90 -0.79 -11.53
CA LEU A 32 -2.98 0.34 -11.44
C LEU A 32 -1.63 0.07 -12.11
N GLU A 33 -1.52 -1.02 -12.88
CA GLU A 33 -0.27 -1.46 -13.51
C GLU A 33 0.86 -1.72 -12.48
N MET A 34 0.48 -2.12 -11.26
CA MET A 34 1.42 -2.45 -10.20
C MET A 34 1.80 -3.93 -10.26
N ASP A 35 2.92 -4.20 -10.94
CA ASP A 35 3.51 -5.53 -10.98
C ASP A 35 4.02 -5.99 -9.60
N SER A 36 4.26 -7.30 -9.46
CA SER A 36 4.81 -7.90 -8.25
C SER A 36 6.13 -7.27 -7.78
N LEU A 37 6.98 -6.82 -8.70
CA LEU A 37 8.24 -6.12 -8.35
C LEU A 37 7.98 -4.76 -7.70
N PHE A 38 7.02 -3.99 -8.23
CA PHE A 38 6.66 -2.70 -7.65
C PHE A 38 5.96 -2.86 -6.31
N LEU A 39 5.15 -3.91 -6.13
CA LEU A 39 4.55 -4.24 -4.83
C LEU A 39 5.61 -4.55 -3.78
N VAL A 40 6.66 -5.29 -4.12
CA VAL A 40 7.78 -5.56 -3.20
C VAL A 40 8.48 -4.25 -2.80
N GLU A 41 8.72 -3.33 -3.74
CA GLU A 41 9.30 -2.02 -3.44
C GLU A 41 8.36 -1.18 -2.55
N LEU A 42 7.07 -1.15 -2.87
CA LEU A 42 6.03 -0.48 -2.10
C LEU A 42 6.03 -0.94 -0.63
N LEU A 43 6.01 -2.27 -0.42
CA LEU A 43 6.03 -2.88 0.90
C LEU A 43 7.30 -2.51 1.68
N LEU A 44 8.48 -2.56 1.05
CA LEU A 44 9.75 -2.15 1.66
C LEU A 44 9.74 -0.66 2.09
N VAL A 45 9.18 0.22 1.27
CA VAL A 45 9.08 1.64 1.60
C VAL A 45 8.13 1.85 2.77
N ILE A 46 6.97 1.18 2.77
CA ILE A 46 6.01 1.24 3.87
C ILE A 46 6.63 0.70 5.16
N GLU A 47 7.34 -0.43 5.09
CA GLU A 47 8.06 -1.02 6.23
C GLU A 47 9.02 0.01 6.86
N SER A 48 9.82 0.69 6.04
CA SER A 48 10.77 1.69 6.52
C SER A 48 10.11 2.98 7.01
N GLU A 49 9.04 3.45 6.34
CA GLU A 49 8.36 4.70 6.68
C GLU A 49 7.54 4.57 7.97
N PHE A 50 6.88 3.44 8.16
CA PHE A 50 5.99 3.19 9.30
C PHE A 50 6.67 2.37 10.42
N GLN A 51 7.90 1.91 10.21
CA GLN A 51 8.66 1.07 11.15
C GLN A 51 7.91 -0.19 11.59
N VAL A 52 7.13 -0.76 10.68
CA VAL A 52 6.39 -2.01 10.87
C VAL A 52 7.15 -3.18 10.24
N LYS A 53 6.61 -4.39 10.27
CA LYS A 53 7.11 -5.52 9.48
C LYS A 53 6.00 -6.05 8.62
N ILE A 54 6.16 -5.99 7.31
CA ILE A 54 5.10 -6.39 6.39
C ILE A 54 5.66 -7.44 5.42
N GLY A 55 5.03 -8.61 5.39
CA GLY A 55 5.39 -9.68 4.47
C GLY A 55 4.87 -9.44 3.05
N GLU A 56 5.42 -10.16 2.09
CA GLU A 56 4.98 -10.16 0.68
C GLU A 56 3.51 -10.58 0.54
N GLU A 57 2.98 -11.32 1.52
CA GLU A 57 1.57 -11.72 1.61
C GLU A 57 0.60 -10.59 1.98
N ALA A 58 1.11 -9.43 2.39
CA ALA A 58 0.26 -8.31 2.80
C ALA A 58 -0.35 -7.53 1.64
N ALA A 59 0.21 -7.66 0.44
CA ALA A 59 -0.29 -7.02 -0.77
C ALA A 59 -0.04 -7.92 -1.98
N ALA A 60 -1.12 -8.38 -2.63
CA ALA A 60 -1.06 -9.05 -3.92
C ALA A 60 -1.58 -8.14 -5.06
N PRO A 61 -1.23 -8.43 -6.33
CA PRO A 61 -1.77 -7.69 -7.49
C PRO A 61 -3.30 -7.69 -7.53
N THR A 62 -3.91 -8.79 -7.07
CA THR A 62 -5.37 -8.96 -7.03
C THR A 62 -6.04 -8.30 -5.83
N ASP A 63 -5.28 -7.79 -4.86
CA ASP A 63 -5.84 -7.09 -3.70
C ASP A 63 -6.23 -5.67 -4.05
N THR A 64 -7.20 -5.16 -3.30
CA THR A 64 -7.63 -3.76 -3.40
C THR A 64 -6.78 -2.86 -2.51
N ILE A 65 -6.72 -1.58 -2.87
CA ILE A 65 -6.08 -0.54 -2.03
C ILE A 65 -6.67 -0.54 -0.62
N ALA A 66 -7.99 -0.69 -0.47
CA ALA A 66 -8.63 -0.72 0.85
C ALA A 66 -8.17 -1.93 1.69
N THR A 67 -8.01 -3.10 1.08
CA THR A 67 -7.51 -4.30 1.76
C THR A 67 -6.11 -4.06 2.31
N VAL A 68 -5.19 -3.56 1.48
CA VAL A 68 -3.79 -3.36 1.87
C VAL A 68 -3.65 -2.26 2.92
N VAL A 69 -4.38 -1.15 2.78
CA VAL A 69 -4.43 -0.11 3.82
C VAL A 69 -4.90 -0.66 5.15
N LYS A 70 -5.88 -1.56 5.14
CA LYS A 70 -6.37 -2.20 6.37
C LYS A 70 -5.30 -3.09 7.00
N VAL A 71 -4.62 -3.91 6.21
CA VAL A 71 -3.52 -4.77 6.67
C VAL A 71 -2.41 -3.94 7.31
N ILE A 72 -1.94 -2.89 6.62
CA ILE A 72 -0.91 -1.99 7.13
C ILE A 72 -1.36 -1.31 8.42
N THR A 73 -2.61 -0.85 8.48
CA THR A 73 -3.15 -0.20 9.69
C THR A 73 -3.18 -1.15 10.88
N ASP A 74 -3.52 -2.42 10.65
CA ASP A 74 -3.52 -3.46 11.69
C ASP A 74 -2.11 -3.75 12.19
N GLU A 75 -1.13 -3.87 11.29
CA GLU A 75 0.29 -4.05 11.64
C GLU A 75 0.84 -2.86 12.44
N ILE A 76 0.53 -1.62 12.03
CA ILE A 76 0.93 -0.42 12.78
C ILE A 76 0.32 -0.44 14.19
N ALA A 77 -0.95 -0.81 14.31
CA ALA A 77 -1.63 -0.88 15.60
C ALA A 77 -1.07 -2.01 16.49
N ALA A 78 -0.67 -3.15 15.90
CA ALA A 78 -0.08 -4.28 16.61
C ALA A 78 1.37 -4.03 17.04
N THR A 79 2.10 -3.18 16.32
CA THR A 79 3.51 -2.86 16.60
C THR A 79 3.65 -1.69 17.59
N ALA A 80 2.56 -0.96 17.89
CA ALA A 80 2.53 0.09 18.90
C ALA A 80 2.53 -0.51 20.34
N PRO A 81 3.43 -0.08 21.25
CA PRO A 81 3.53 -0.58 22.62
C PRO A 81 2.42 -0.11 23.56
#